data_AF-A0A0Q9Y6D6-F1
#
_entry.id   AF-A0A0Q9Y6D6-F1
#
_cell.length_a   1.000
_cell.length_b   1.000
_cell.length_c   1.000
_cell.angle_alpha   90.00
_cell.angle_beta   90.00
_cell.angle_gamma   90.00
#
_symmetry.space_group_name_H-M   'P 1'
#
loop_
_entity.id
_entity.type
_entity.pdbx_description
1 polymer ?
#
loop_
_entity_poly.entity_id
_entity_poly.type
_entity_poly.pdbx_seq_one_letter_code
_entity_poly.pdbx_strand_id
1 'polypeptide(L)' 'LNASIIDLGHRFRLVINEVDAVKIEKDMPKLPVARVLWKLQPSMSQGAENWLMAGGAHHSCFSYRVTTEQLKDFADFY' A
#
# COMPACT_ATOMS: atom_id res chain seq x y z
N LEU A 1 -2.23 5.08 3.36
CA LEU A 1 -1.89 3.63 3.30
C LEU A 1 -2.02 3.11 1.87
N ASN A 2 -1.38 1.98 1.58
CA ASN A 2 -1.61 1.16 0.39
C ASN A 2 -2.26 -0.16 0.81
N ALA A 3 -3.31 -0.58 0.11
CA ALA A 3 -3.98 -1.85 0.36
C ALA A 3 -4.10 -2.67 -0.92
N SER A 4 -4.04 -3.99 -0.80
CA SER A 4 -4.22 -4.93 -1.90
C SER A 4 -4.94 -6.17 -1.42
N ILE A 5 -5.93 -6.65 -2.20
CA ILE A 5 -6.60 -7.94 -1.96
C ILE A 5 -6.06 -8.92 -2.97
N ILE A 6 -5.53 -10.03 -2.49
CA ILE A 6 -4.92 -11.07 -3.31
C ILE A 6 -5.69 -12.38 -3.15
N ASP A 7 -5.82 -13.13 -4.24
CA ASP A 7 -6.32 -14.49 -4.24
C ASP A 7 -5.16 -15.47 -4.04
N LEU A 8 -5.25 -16.33 -3.02
CA LEU A 8 -4.27 -17.38 -2.71
C LEU A 8 -4.75 -18.77 -3.18
N GLY A 9 -5.75 -18.81 -4.05
CA GLY A 9 -6.35 -19.99 -4.68
C GLY A 9 -7.47 -20.63 -3.84
N HIS A 10 -7.36 -20.62 -2.52
CA HIS A 10 -8.35 -21.24 -1.61
C HIS A 10 -8.99 -20.24 -0.63
N ARG A 11 -8.49 -18.99 -0.62
CA ARG A 11 -8.99 -17.87 0.17
C ARG A 11 -8.40 -16.57 -0.35
N PHE A 12 -9.01 -15.46 0.02
CA PHE A 12 -8.43 -14.14 -0.19
C PHE A 12 -7.58 -13.70 1.01
N ARG A 13 -6.70 -12.73 0.78
CA ARG A 13 -5.97 -12.02 1.82
C ARG A 13 -5.95 -10.53 1.51
N LEU A 14 -6.35 -9.71 2.48
CA LEU A 14 -6.11 -8.28 2.47
C LEU A 14 -4.71 -8.00 3.05
N VAL A 15 -3.86 -7.33 2.28
CA VAL A 15 -2.54 -6.87 2.70
C VAL A 15 -2.55 -5.34 2.77
N ILE A 16 -2.12 -4.79 3.89
CA ILE A 16 -2.17 -3.35 4.18
C ILE A 16 -0.75 -2.89 4.55
N ASN A 17 -0.29 -1.83 3.89
CA ASN A 17 0.95 -1.14 4.20
C ASN A 17 0.65 0.30 4.60
N GLU A 18 1.03 0.67 5.83
CA GLU A 18 1.03 2.06 6.25
C GLU A 18 2.18 2.81 5.58
N VAL A 19 1.84 3.99 5.04
CA VAL A 19 2.78 4.81 4.29
C VAL A 19 2.52 6.28 4.61
N ASP A 20 3.59 7.06 4.68
CA ASP A 20 3.52 8.51 4.81
C ASP A 20 3.77 9.14 3.46
N ALA A 21 2.74 9.75 2.87
CA ALA A 21 2.94 10.53 1.66
C ALA A 21 3.82 11.74 1.95
N VAL A 22 4.76 12.01 1.07
CA VAL A 22 5.71 13.11 1.19
C VAL A 22 5.60 14.05 0.00
N LYS A 23 5.90 15.32 0.24
CA LYS A 23 5.99 16.33 -0.82
C LYS A 23 7.17 15.99 -1.73
N ILE A 24 6.98 16.19 -3.03
CA ILE A 24 8.06 16.12 -4.01
C ILE A 24 8.92 17.38 -3.86
N GLU A 25 10.20 17.21 -3.55
CA GLU A 25 11.14 18.31 -3.31
C GLU A 25 11.80 18.85 -4.59
N LYS A 26 11.84 18.04 -5.66
CA LYS A 26 12.49 18.37 -6.92
C LYS A 26 11.55 18.14 -8.09
N ASP A 27 11.49 19.10 -8.99
CA ASP A 27 10.67 18.99 -10.19
C ASP A 27 11.12 17.83 -11.08
N MET A 28 10.13 17.18 -11.71
CA MET A 28 10.33 16.10 -12.65
C MET A 28 9.73 16.49 -14.01
N PRO A 29 10.35 17.46 -14.73
CA PRO A 29 9.73 18.14 -15.88
C PRO A 29 9.48 17.23 -17.09
N LYS A 30 10.16 16.09 -17.16
CA LYS A 30 10.01 15.11 -18.26
C LYS A 30 9.09 13.94 -17.93
N LEU A 31 8.57 13.82 -16.71
CA LEU A 31 7.74 12.68 -16.32
C LEU A 31 6.26 13.06 -16.58
N PRO A 32 5.61 12.44 -17.60
CA PRO A 32 4.36 12.94 -18.19
C PRO A 32 3.10 12.46 -17.46
N VAL A 33 3.26 11.90 -16.26
CA VAL A 33 2.17 11.31 -15.49
C VAL A 33 2.10 11.91 -14.09
N ALA A 34 0.89 11.98 -13.55
CA ALA A 34 0.69 12.24 -12.13
C ALA A 34 1.32 11.12 -11.30
N ARG A 35 1.82 11.48 -10.12
CA ARG A 35 2.51 10.56 -9.22
C ARG A 35 2.32 11.02 -7.79
N VAL A 36 2.46 10.08 -6.86
CA VAL A 36 2.59 10.33 -5.44
C VAL A 36 3.92 9.73 -4.97
N LEU A 37 4.55 10.34 -3.98
CA LEU A 37 5.74 9.82 -3.33
C LEU A 37 5.40 9.55 -1.87
N TRP A 38 5.86 8.43 -1.32
CA TRP A 38 5.59 8.07 0.05
C TRP A 38 6.77 7.30 0.65
N LYS A 39 6.87 7.35 1.99
CA LYS A 39 7.77 6.51 2.78
C LYS A 39 6.98 5.34 3.35
N LEU A 40 7.49 4.14 3.17
CA LEU A 40 6.88 2.92 3.70
C LEU A 40 7.29 2.70 5.16
N GLN A 41 6.33 2.33 6.00
CA GLN A 41 6.56 1.98 7.39
C GLN A 41 6.80 0.47 7.57
N PRO A 42 7.67 0.04 8.50
CA PRO A 42 8.56 0.87 9.32
C PRO A 42 9.80 1.37 8.55
N SER A 43 10.11 0.75 7.41
CA SER A 43 11.14 1.18 6.47
C SER A 43 10.85 0.61 5.08
N MET A 44 11.48 1.18 4.03
CA MET A 44 11.33 0.63 2.67
C MET A 44 11.79 -0.82 2.57
N SER A 45 12.92 -1.18 3.19
CA SER A 45 13.44 -2.55 3.11
C SER A 45 12.50 -3.54 3.80
N GLN A 46 12.15 -3.29 5.06
CA GLN A 46 11.33 -4.22 5.84
C GLN A 46 9.89 -4.29 5.33
N GLY A 47 9.28 -3.14 5.01
CA GLY A 47 7.90 -3.11 4.52
C GLY A 47 7.76 -3.77 3.15
N ALA A 48 8.76 -3.60 2.26
CA ALA A 48 8.75 -4.25 0.96
C ALA A 48 8.95 -5.76 1.08
N GLU A 49 9.89 -6.21 1.93
CA GLU A 49 10.08 -7.62 2.24
C GLU A 49 8.80 -8.24 2.81
N ASN A 50 8.18 -7.60 3.80
CA ASN A 50 6.92 -8.08 4.38
C ASN A 50 5.79 -8.17 3.34
N TRP A 51 5.68 -7.18 2.45
CA TRP A 51 4.69 -7.17 1.37
C TRP A 51 4.92 -8.33 0.39
N LEU A 52 6.17 -8.56 -0.02
CA LEU A 52 6.55 -9.68 -0.89
C LEU A 52 6.24 -11.01 -0.22
N MET A 53 6.65 -11.19 1.04
CA MET A 53 6.41 -12.42 1.81
C MET A 53 4.92 -12.67 2.05
N ALA A 54 4.11 -11.62 2.16
CA ALA A 54 2.65 -11.73 2.27
C ALA A 54 1.96 -12.06 0.92
N GLY A 55 2.67 -11.89 -0.20
CA GLY A 55 2.17 -12.07 -1.57
C GLY A 55 1.47 -10.83 -2.15
N GLY A 56 1.69 -9.64 -1.58
CA GLY A 56 1.00 -8.42 -1.98
C GLY A 56 1.23 -8.05 -3.46
N ALA A 57 0.17 -7.59 -4.14
CA ALA A 57 0.26 -7.26 -5.56
C ALA A 57 1.00 -5.94 -5.82
N HIS A 58 1.42 -5.73 -7.07
CA HIS A 58 1.95 -4.44 -7.52
C HIS A 58 0.84 -3.38 -7.67
N HIS A 59 -0.38 -3.81 -8.00
CA HIS A 59 -1.55 -2.96 -7.93
C HIS A 59 -1.99 -2.79 -6.48
N SER A 60 -2.21 -1.54 -6.08
CA SER A 60 -2.73 -1.18 -4.77
C SER A 60 -3.76 -0.06 -4.87
N CYS A 61 -4.70 -0.04 -3.93
CA CYS A 61 -5.51 1.13 -3.66
C CYS A 61 -4.76 2.00 -2.64
N PHE A 62 -4.41 3.22 -3.04
CA PHE A 62 -3.80 4.21 -2.16
C PHE A 62 -4.89 5.12 -1.57
N SER A 63 -4.83 5.40 -0.27
CA SER A 63 -5.77 6.31 0.40
C SER A 63 -5.13 7.16 1.48
N TYR A 64 -5.52 8.44 1.50
CA TYR A 64 -5.24 9.41 2.57
C TYR A 64 -6.26 9.39 3.71
N ARG A 65 -7.43 8.76 3.50
CA ARG A 65 -8.58 8.89 4.42
C ARG A 65 -8.98 7.56 5.04
N VAL A 66 -8.86 6.48 4.29
CA VAL A 66 -9.15 5.14 4.80
C VAL A 66 -8.06 4.78 5.81
N THR A 67 -8.49 4.30 6.98
CA THR A 67 -7.61 3.90 8.07
C THR A 67 -7.35 2.39 8.05
N THR A 68 -6.26 1.96 8.67
CA THR A 68 -5.94 0.54 8.84
C THR A 68 -7.02 -0.18 9.65
N GLU A 69 -7.60 0.47 10.66
CA GLU A 69 -8.69 -0.07 11.48
C GLU A 69 -9.94 -0.37 10.63
N GLN A 70 -10.39 0.58 9.81
CA GLN A 70 -11.52 0.37 8.90
C GLN A 70 -11.30 -0.81 7.93
N LEU A 71 -10.07 -1.03 7.48
CA LEU A 71 -9.74 -2.14 6.60
C LEU A 71 -9.67 -3.48 7.33
N LYS A 72 -9.26 -3.49 8.61
CA LYS A 72 -9.34 -4.68 9.46
C LYS A 72 -10.80 -5.04 9.73
N ASP A 73 -11.64 -4.08 10.11
CA ASP A 73 -13.07 -4.30 10.31
C ASP A 73 -13.72 -4.83 9.02
N PHE A 74 -13.36 -4.27 7.87
CA PHE A 74 -13.81 -4.79 6.58
C PHE A 74 -13.41 -6.26 6.39
N ALA A 75 -12.18 -6.64 6.71
CA ALA A 75 -11.74 -8.03 6.60
C ALA A 75 -12.43 -8.96 7.60
N ASP A 76 -12.81 -8.48 8.79
CA ASP A 76 -13.54 -9.27 9.80
C ASP A 76 -15.01 -9.51 9.43
N PHE A 77 -15.60 -8.67 8.56
CA PHE A 77 -16.97 -8.85 8.08
C PHE A 77 -17.13 -9.94 7.00
N TYR A 78 -16.05 -10.41 6.37
CA TYR A 78 -16.06 -11.33 5.23
C TYR A 78 -15.22 -12.59 5.51
#